data_AF-A0A367ANF7-F1
#
_entry.id   AF-A0A367ANF7-F1
#
_cell.length_a   1.000
_cell.length_b   1.000
_cell.length_c   1.000
_cell.angle_alpha   90.00
_cell.angle_beta   90.00
_cell.angle_gamma   90.00
#
_symmetry.space_group_name_H-M   'P 1'
#
loop_
_entity.id
_entity.type
_entity.pdbx_description
1 polymer ?
#
loop_
_entity_poly.entity_id
_entity_poly.type
_entity_poly.pdbx_seq_one_letter_code
_entity_poly.pdbx_strand_id
1 'polypeptide(L)' 'MTANDHAAGRDQGTGTAHAVLRSTADLPAPWAGICGASVDVVQGRWDGPRGLGSAKPCPDCRRLTED' A
#
# COMPACT_ATOMS: atom_id res chain seq x y z
N MET A 1 3.21 -20.04 0.54
CA MET A 1 2.63 -18.68 0.62
C MET A 1 3.80 -17.71 0.64
N THR A 2 4.11 -17.09 -0.49
CA THR A 2 5.03 -15.96 -0.54
C THR A 2 4.35 -14.85 0.26
N ALA A 3 4.84 -14.57 1.47
CA ALA A 3 4.35 -13.43 2.22
C ALA A 3 4.44 -12.20 1.30
N ASN A 4 3.28 -11.64 1.02
CA ASN A 4 3.03 -10.61 0.04
C ASN A 4 3.76 -9.33 0.49
N ASP A 5 5.04 -9.17 0.13
CA ASP A 5 5.91 -8.06 0.53
C ASP A 5 5.40 -6.78 -0.18
N HIS A 6 4.48 -6.08 0.47
CA HIS A 6 3.89 -4.84 -0.01
C HIS A 6 4.39 -3.67 0.85
N ALA A 7 4.65 -2.56 0.18
CA ALA A 7 4.87 -1.30 0.87
C ALA A 7 3.53 -0.63 1.18
N ALA A 8 3.46 0.12 2.28
CA ALA A 8 2.27 0.91 2.60
C ALA A 8 2.33 2.24 1.84
N GLY A 9 1.46 2.39 0.85
CA GLY A 9 1.22 3.61 0.11
C GLY A 9 0.10 4.44 0.74
N ARG A 10 0.14 5.76 0.59
CA ARG A 10 -0.93 6.68 0.99
C ARG A 10 -1.28 7.63 -0.16
N ASP A 11 -2.56 7.71 -0.46
CA ASP A 11 -3.17 8.78 -1.25
C ASP A 11 -3.31 10.02 -0.35
N GLN A 12 -2.69 11.14 -0.73
CA GLN A 12 -2.74 12.39 0.02
C GLN A 12 -4.08 13.12 -0.11
N GLY A 13 -4.78 12.97 -1.23
CA GLY A 13 -6.08 13.57 -1.46
C GLY A 13 -7.17 12.96 -0.59
N THR A 14 -7.17 11.64 -0.41
CA THR A 14 -8.22 10.93 0.36
C THR A 14 -7.76 10.42 1.73
N GLY A 15 -6.45 10.43 1.98
CA GLY A 15 -5.82 9.85 3.17
C GLY A 15 -5.84 8.33 3.24
N THR A 16 -6.30 7.66 2.18
CA THR A 16 -6.48 6.21 2.13
C THR A 16 -5.14 5.51 1.95
N ALA A 17 -4.91 4.43 2.72
CA ALA A 17 -3.72 3.62 2.54
C ALA A 17 -3.95 2.49 1.52
N HIS A 18 -3.00 2.28 0.64
CA HIS A 18 -3.01 1.26 -0.41
C HIS A 18 -1.78 0.37 -0.28
N ALA A 19 -1.94 -0.92 -0.58
CA ALA A 19 -0.82 -1.83 -0.74
C ALA A 19 -0.13 -1.53 -2.08
N VAL A 20 1.15 -1.18 -2.05
CA VAL A 20 1.99 -0.95 -3.24
C VAL A 20 2.96 -2.11 -3.37
N LEU A 21 3.25 -2.55 -4.60
CA LEU A 21 4.26 -3.58 -4.83
C LEU A 21 5.62 -3.09 -4.33
N ARG A 22 6.27 -3.87 -3.44
CA ARG A 22 7.58 -3.49 -2.87
C ARG A 22 8.63 -3.23 -3.94
N SER A 23 8.62 -3.99 -5.03
CA SER A 23 9.53 -3.82 -6.17
C SER A 23 9.40 -2.47 -6.87
N THR A 24 8.27 -1.78 -6.72
CA THR A 24 8.03 -0.45 -7.30
C THR A 24 8.23 0.69 -6.31
N ALA A 25 8.37 0.40 -5.02
CA ALA A 25 8.40 1.40 -3.95
C ALA A 25 9.59 2.38 -4.05
N ASP A 26 10.69 1.98 -4.68
CA ASP A 26 11.87 2.82 -4.87
C ASP A 26 11.82 3.66 -6.16
N LEU A 27 10.80 3.48 -7.00
CA LEU A 27 10.57 4.27 -8.20
C LEU A 27 9.98 5.65 -7.84
N PRO A 28 10.12 6.68 -8.71
CA PRO A 28 9.51 7.98 -8.45
C PRO A 28 7.98 7.90 -8.49
N ALA A 29 7.33 8.75 -7.69
CA ALA A 29 5.89 8.92 -7.67
C ALA A 29 5.33 9.37 -9.05
N PRO A 30 4.04 9.10 -9.34
CA PRO A 30 3.09 8.37 -8.50
C PRO A 30 3.29 6.85 -8.56
N TRP A 31 3.03 6.18 -7.43
CA TRP A 31 2.96 4.72 -7.37
C TRP A 31 1.55 4.22 -7.68
N ALA A 32 1.45 2.95 -8.06
CA ALA A 32 0.16 2.27 -8.17
C ALA A 32 -0.03 1.35 -6.97
N GLY A 33 -1.16 1.49 -6.28
CA GLY A 33 -1.66 0.45 -5.40
C GLY A 33 -2.05 -0.79 -6.22
N ILE A 34 -2.03 -1.98 -5.62
CA ILE A 34 -2.45 -3.23 -6.30
C ILE A 34 -3.93 -3.21 -6.73
N CYS A 35 -4.73 -2.31 -6.16
CA CYS A 35 -6.12 -2.03 -6.59
C CYS A 35 -6.21 -1.09 -7.81
N GLY A 36 -5.09 -0.58 -8.32
CA GLY A 36 -5.03 0.37 -9.43
C GLY A 36 -5.08 1.86 -9.03
N ALA A 37 -5.29 2.18 -7.76
CA ALA A 37 -5.32 3.56 -7.29
C ALA A 37 -3.94 4.23 -7.33
N SER A 38 -3.91 5.53 -7.63
CA SER A 38 -2.70 6.34 -7.53
C SER A 38 -2.31 6.58 -6.07
N VAL A 39 -1.01 6.51 -5.80
CA VAL A 39 -0.41 6.68 -4.48
C VAL A 39 0.65 7.76 -4.56
N ASP A 40 0.57 8.74 -3.68
CA ASP A 40 1.46 9.90 -3.66
C ASP A 40 2.69 9.70 -2.78
N VAL A 41 2.60 8.78 -1.80
CA VAL A 41 3.68 8.53 -0.84
C VAL A 41 3.72 7.07 -0.47
N VAL A 42 4.91 6.49 -0.43
CA VAL A 42 5.12 5.14 0.11
C VAL A 42 5.95 5.25 1.39
N GLN A 43 5.45 4.71 2.49
CA GLN A 43 6.10 4.73 3.80
C GLN A 43 5.92 3.42 4.55
N GLY A 44 7.00 2.67 4.73
CA GLY A 44 7.01 1.47 5.55
C GLY A 44 6.46 0.23 4.85
N ARG A 45 5.96 -0.72 5.65
CA ARG A 45 5.42 -2.00 5.21
C ARG A 45 3.92 -2.06 5.41
N TRP A 46 3.22 -2.62 4.44
CA TRP A 46 1.78 -2.86 4.49
C TRP A 46 1.43 -3.85 5.62
N ASP A 47 2.13 -4.98 5.68
CA ASP A 47 1.97 -6.04 6.67
C ASP A 47 2.85 -5.87 7.92
N GLY A 48 3.32 -4.64 8.19
CA GLY A 48 4.25 -4.37 9.28
C GLY A 48 3.62 -4.48 10.68
N PRO A 49 4.44 -4.59 11.75
CA PRO A 49 3.96 -4.70 13.14
C PRO A 49 3.18 -3.46 13.64
N ARG A 50 3.24 -2.34 12.91
CA ARG A 50 2.47 -1.12 13.19
C ARG A 50 1.15 -1.06 12.41
N GLY A 51 0.78 -2.14 11.71
CA GLY A 51 -0.37 -2.22 10.82
C GLY A 51 -0.18 -1.46 9.51
N LEU A 52 -1.29 -1.17 8.82
CA LEU A 52 -1.37 -0.64 7.45
C LEU A 52 -0.88 0.82 7.29
N GLY A 53 -0.25 1.40 8.32
CA GLY A 53 0.27 2.76 8.29
C GLY A 53 -0.78 3.88 8.21
N SER A 54 -2.08 3.56 8.26
CA SER A 54 -3.19 4.52 8.23
C SER A 54 -4.41 3.96 8.96
N ALA A 55 -5.20 4.86 9.54
CA ALA A 55 -6.51 4.54 10.11
C ALA A 55 -7.57 4.24 9.04
N LYS A 56 -7.27 4.46 7.76
CA LYS A 56 -8.19 4.27 6.62
C LYS A 56 -7.54 3.40 5.53
N PRO A 57 -7.42 2.08 5.75
CA PRO A 57 -6.92 1.18 4.71
C PRO A 57 -7.93 0.98 3.59
N CYS A 58 -7.43 0.84 2.36
CA CYS A 58 -8.23 0.47 1.21
C CYS A 58 -8.75 -0.98 1.36
N PRO A 59 -10.07 -1.21 1.31
CA PRO A 59 -10.65 -2.54 1.52
C PRO A 59 -10.23 -3.53 0.42
N ASP A 60 -10.07 -3.06 -0.82
CA ASP A 60 -9.63 -3.92 -1.93
C ASP A 60 -8.18 -4.36 -1.76
N CYS A 61 -7.27 -3.42 -1.46
CA CYS A 61 -5.88 -3.76 -1.15
C CYS A 61 -5.81 -4.73 0.02
N ARG A 62 -6.61 -4.51 1.06
CA ARG A 62 -6.65 -5.39 2.23
C ARG A 62 -7.05 -6.82 1.82
N ARG A 63 -8.16 -6.97 1.11
CA ARG A 63 -8.65 -8.27 0.61
C ARG A 63 -7.63 -8.96 -0.29
N LEU A 64 -7.00 -8.23 -1.20
CA LEU A 64 -6.03 -8.77 -2.17
C LEU A 64 -4.70 -9.21 -1.52
N THR A 65 -4.37 -8.68 -0.34
CA THR A 65 -3.15 -9.07 0.40
C THR A 65 -3.36 -10.15 1.45
N GLU A 66 -4.61 -10.40 1.84
CA GLU A 66 -4.99 -11.42 2.84
C GLU A 66 -5.22 -12.82 2.22
N ASP A 67 -5.31 -12.91 0.88
CA ASP A 67 -5.49 -14.15 0.09
C ASP A 67 -4.16 -14.83 -0.30
#